data_AF-A0A940XV73-F1
#
_entry.id   AF-A0A940XV73-F1
#
_cell.length_a   1.000
_cell.length_b   1.000
_cell.length_c   1.000
_cell.angle_alpha   90.00
_cell.angle_beta   90.00
_cell.angle_gamma   90.00
#
_symmetry.space_group_name_H-M   'P 1'
#
loop_
_entity.id
_entity.type
_entity.pdbx_description
1 polymer ?
#
loop_
_entity_poly.entity_id
_entity_poly.type
_entity_poly.pdbx_seq_one_letter_code
_entity_poly.pdbx_strand_id
1 'polypeptide(L)'
;MKRFEKVASASLLLSVLSAGAAPAAPAAVVPSREAPREVVSLRAYLADVYEGIGSGRFVEGHEREVDALGRAAGLIRSGRLADAAAAVRSSGYRVEEVRDRAAGRTYGVLREAVPCRMCWGTFVIDPGQGRRKVLVEAPHPQSDLHTEQFALEAFQRLGARALLVAGTKRDAGGPVTKCAFSASDMARNDRSAFLAVHRSLLRRGGWVLQYHGFKDKAGYPDVVISDGVERKTQGAAPRPGAHLARLGGELGERGITAGTYTGGGRFKDLAATCNPVGAQTRAAGALFVHLEHKPAIRASAAARAKAVEAAVAAVDGSGG
;
A
#
# COMPACT_ATOMS: atom_id res chain seq x y z
N MET A 1 -76.15 50.68 -54.30
CA MET A 1 -76.05 50.28 -52.88
C MET A 1 -74.59 50.01 -52.54
N LYS A 2 -74.07 50.73 -51.54
CA LYS A 2 -72.92 50.43 -50.65
C LYS A 2 -71.61 49.81 -51.23
N ARG A 3 -70.61 50.69 -51.37
CA ARG A 3 -69.39 50.82 -50.53
C ARG A 3 -68.24 49.79 -50.62
N PHE A 4 -67.04 50.38 -50.77
CA PHE A 4 -65.71 50.09 -50.19
C PHE A 4 -64.59 49.56 -51.10
N GLU A 5 -63.60 50.45 -51.26
CA GLU A 5 -62.22 50.24 -51.69
C GLU A 5 -61.48 49.21 -50.81
N LYS A 6 -60.46 48.57 -51.39
CA LYS A 6 -59.14 48.44 -50.76
C LYS A 6 -58.05 48.07 -51.76
N VAL A 7 -57.05 48.93 -51.84
CA VAL A 7 -55.74 48.74 -52.46
C VAL A 7 -54.89 47.84 -51.55
N ALA A 8 -54.09 46.93 -52.12
CA ALA A 8 -53.04 46.24 -51.39
C ALA A 8 -51.78 46.12 -52.25
N SER A 9 -50.74 46.85 -51.84
CA SER A 9 -49.36 46.80 -52.33
C SER A 9 -48.72 45.43 -52.05
N ALA A 10 -47.96 44.91 -53.01
CA ALA A 10 -47.07 43.78 -52.81
C ALA A 10 -45.66 44.29 -52.43
N SER A 11 -45.26 44.06 -51.18
CA SER A 11 -43.91 44.32 -50.68
C SER A 11 -43.00 43.12 -50.91
N LEU A 12 -41.83 43.37 -51.50
CA LEU A 12 -40.75 42.43 -51.73
C LEU A 12 -40.01 42.16 -50.41
N LEU A 13 -40.02 40.92 -49.92
CA LEU A 13 -39.29 40.50 -48.71
C LEU A 13 -37.89 40.01 -49.09
N LEU A 14 -36.88 40.82 -48.77
CA LEU A 14 -35.46 40.45 -48.83
C LEU A 14 -35.13 39.66 -47.55
N SER A 15 -34.75 38.38 -47.69
CA SER A 15 -34.31 37.56 -46.55
C SER A 15 -32.81 37.76 -46.32
N VAL A 16 -32.45 38.36 -45.19
CA VAL A 16 -31.06 38.47 -44.74
C VAL A 16 -30.75 37.26 -43.84
N LEU A 17 -29.89 36.37 -44.32
CA LEU A 17 -29.30 35.29 -43.51
C LEU A 17 -28.22 35.90 -42.60
N SER A 18 -28.51 36.02 -41.30
CA SER A 18 -27.52 36.29 -40.27
C SER A 18 -26.83 34.98 -39.88
N ALA A 19 -25.52 34.88 -40.14
CA ALA A 19 -24.69 33.82 -39.60
C ALA A 19 -24.43 34.12 -38.11
N GLY A 20 -25.26 33.55 -37.24
CA GLY A 20 -25.04 33.58 -35.80
C GLY A 20 -23.86 32.69 -35.42
N ALA A 21 -22.74 33.29 -35.01
CA ALA A 21 -21.66 32.56 -34.35
C ALA A 21 -22.19 32.02 -33.00
N ALA A 22 -22.15 30.71 -32.82
CA ALA A 22 -22.51 30.07 -31.57
C ALA A 22 -21.60 30.59 -30.44
N PRO A 23 -22.12 30.88 -29.24
CA PRO A 23 -21.30 31.29 -28.11
C PRO A 23 -20.31 30.16 -27.78
N ALA A 24 -19.02 30.52 -27.68
CA ALA A 24 -17.98 29.60 -27.25
C ALA A 24 -18.36 29.03 -25.87
N ALA A 25 -18.38 27.70 -25.76
CA ALA A 25 -18.60 27.04 -24.48
C ALA A 25 -17.57 27.56 -23.46
N PRO A 26 -17.98 27.84 -22.21
CA PRO A 26 -17.04 28.27 -21.18
C PRO A 26 -15.96 27.20 -21.04
N ALA A 27 -14.69 27.63 -21.12
CA ALA A 27 -13.56 26.76 -20.88
C ALA A 27 -13.78 26.06 -19.54
N ALA A 28 -13.76 24.73 -19.54
CA ALA A 28 -13.88 23.94 -18.33
C ALA A 28 -12.81 24.43 -17.35
N VAL A 29 -13.25 24.96 -16.20
CA VAL A 29 -12.35 25.32 -15.11
C VAL A 29 -11.67 24.02 -14.68
N VAL A 30 -10.43 23.83 -15.12
CA VAL A 30 -9.60 22.73 -14.63
C VAL A 30 -9.41 23.01 -13.14
N PRO A 31 -9.87 22.14 -12.22
CA PRO A 31 -9.68 22.38 -10.81
C PRO A 31 -8.17 22.52 -10.56
N SER A 32 -7.77 23.62 -9.93
CA SER A 32 -6.37 23.86 -9.59
C SER A 32 -5.88 22.69 -8.74
N ARG A 33 -4.72 22.13 -9.11
CA ARG A 33 -4.06 21.09 -8.32
C ARG A 33 -3.87 21.64 -6.91
N GLU A 34 -4.46 20.98 -5.93
CA GLU A 34 -4.27 21.33 -4.52
C GLU A 34 -2.77 21.30 -4.21
N ALA A 35 -2.27 22.33 -3.51
CA ALA A 35 -0.85 22.42 -3.20
C ALA A 35 -0.42 21.21 -2.34
N PRO A 36 0.83 20.72 -2.48
CA PRO A 36 1.33 19.65 -1.63
C PRO A 36 1.18 19.99 -0.15
N ARG A 37 0.71 19.04 0.67
CA ARG A 37 0.74 19.17 2.12
C ARG A 37 2.17 19.02 2.60
N GLU A 38 2.69 20.10 3.16
CA GLU A 38 4.00 20.11 3.80
C GLU A 38 3.92 19.43 5.17
N VAL A 39 4.82 18.47 5.43
CA VAL A 39 4.93 17.79 6.73
C VAL A 39 6.37 17.81 7.23
N VAL A 40 6.54 17.84 8.55
CA VAL A 40 7.88 17.81 9.17
C VAL A 40 8.62 16.51 8.80
N SER A 41 7.91 15.38 8.90
CA SER A 41 8.41 14.08 8.44
C SER A 41 7.25 13.15 8.09
N LEU A 42 7.49 12.17 7.23
CA LEU A 42 6.50 11.11 6.96
C LEU A 42 6.15 10.30 8.21
N ARG A 43 7.09 10.20 9.17
CA ARG A 43 6.86 9.57 10.48
C ARG A 43 5.78 10.31 11.28
N ALA A 44 5.91 11.62 11.41
CA ALA A 44 4.92 12.44 12.11
C ALA A 44 3.57 12.40 11.41
N TYR A 45 3.57 12.44 10.06
CA TYR A 45 2.36 12.29 9.27
C TYR A 45 1.63 10.97 9.52
N LEU A 46 2.34 9.83 9.48
CA LEU A 46 1.71 8.53 9.74
C LEU A 46 1.26 8.39 11.20
N ALA A 47 1.99 8.96 12.17
CA ALA A 47 1.53 8.98 13.55
C ALA A 47 0.18 9.68 13.70
N ASP A 48 0.01 10.86 13.08
CA ASP A 48 -1.24 11.62 13.01
C ASP A 48 -2.36 10.82 12.30
N VAL A 49 -2.03 10.15 11.18
CA VAL A 49 -3.00 9.31 10.45
C VAL A 49 -3.57 8.19 11.33
N TYR A 50 -2.73 7.57 12.16
CA TYR A 50 -3.09 6.41 12.97
C TYR A 50 -3.53 6.75 14.39
N GLU A 51 -3.47 8.02 14.79
CA GLU A 51 -3.94 8.46 16.09
C GLU A 51 -5.43 8.16 16.26
N GLY A 52 -5.78 7.51 17.38
CA GLY A 52 -7.17 7.21 17.71
C GLY A 52 -7.87 6.17 16.82
N ILE A 53 -7.16 5.54 15.87
CA ILE A 53 -7.74 4.48 15.04
C ILE A 53 -8.01 3.23 15.89
N GLY A 54 -9.31 2.97 16.12
CA GLY A 54 -9.79 1.79 16.84
C GLY A 54 -10.05 0.57 15.96
N SER A 55 -10.36 -0.57 16.60
CA SER A 55 -10.55 -1.86 15.92
C SER A 55 -12.01 -2.28 15.69
N GLY A 56 -12.98 -1.41 15.97
CA GLY A 56 -14.42 -1.75 15.92
C GLY A 56 -15.17 -1.25 14.69
N ARG A 57 -14.47 -0.75 13.66
CA ARG A 57 -15.08 -0.02 12.53
C ARG A 57 -14.71 -0.56 11.16
N PHE A 58 -14.16 -1.78 11.09
CA PHE A 58 -13.81 -2.36 9.80
C PHE A 58 -15.06 -2.58 8.95
N VAL A 59 -14.99 -2.14 7.70
CA VAL A 59 -16.05 -2.39 6.70
C VAL A 59 -15.40 -3.12 5.53
N GLU A 60 -15.94 -4.27 5.16
CA GLU A 60 -15.45 -5.00 3.99
C GLU A 60 -15.71 -4.19 2.71
N GLY A 61 -14.72 -4.16 1.81
CA GLY A 61 -14.79 -3.36 0.60
C GLY A 61 -15.57 -4.01 -0.51
N HIS A 62 -16.37 -3.19 -1.21
CA HIS A 62 -16.97 -3.62 -2.45
C HIS A 62 -15.88 -3.73 -3.53
N GLU A 63 -15.97 -4.74 -4.40
CA GLU A 63 -14.96 -5.04 -5.43
C GLU A 63 -14.56 -3.80 -6.27
N ARG A 64 -15.57 -3.02 -6.70
CA ARG A 64 -15.35 -1.77 -7.45
C ARG A 64 -14.48 -0.74 -6.71
N GLU A 65 -14.60 -0.65 -5.39
CA GLU A 65 -13.80 0.28 -4.56
C GLU A 65 -12.38 -0.24 -4.38
N VAL A 66 -12.24 -1.55 -4.10
CA VAL A 66 -10.94 -2.23 -4.02
C VAL A 66 -10.15 -2.05 -5.31
N ASP A 67 -10.79 -2.27 -6.47
CA ASP A 67 -10.17 -2.08 -7.77
C ASP A 67 -9.81 -0.61 -8.04
N ALA A 68 -10.63 0.33 -7.58
CA ALA A 68 -10.35 1.76 -7.70
C ALA A 68 -9.05 2.15 -6.97
N LEU A 69 -8.84 1.62 -5.76
CA LEU A 69 -7.60 1.84 -5.02
C LEU A 69 -6.39 1.22 -5.72
N GLY A 70 -6.52 0.00 -6.25
CA GLY A 70 -5.49 -0.62 -7.08
C GLY A 70 -5.10 0.25 -8.27
N ARG A 71 -6.10 0.71 -9.06
CA ARG A 71 -5.86 1.62 -10.20
C ARG A 71 -5.20 2.93 -9.76
N ALA A 72 -5.67 3.55 -8.68
CA ALA A 72 -5.10 4.80 -8.18
C ALA A 72 -3.65 4.65 -7.78
N ALA A 73 -3.26 3.54 -7.14
CA ALA A 73 -1.87 3.27 -6.80
C ALA A 73 -0.96 3.23 -8.05
N GLY A 74 -1.42 2.57 -9.13
CA GLY A 74 -0.71 2.55 -10.40
C GLY A 74 -0.58 3.92 -11.07
N LEU A 75 -1.61 4.76 -10.94
CA LEU A 75 -1.61 6.14 -11.43
C LEU A 75 -0.67 7.03 -10.62
N ILE A 76 -0.67 6.94 -9.29
CA ILE A 76 0.27 7.67 -8.41
C ILE A 76 1.71 7.29 -8.77
N ARG A 77 2.01 5.99 -8.89
CA ARG A 77 3.33 5.50 -9.31
C ARG A 77 3.81 6.10 -10.63
N SER A 78 2.87 6.46 -11.50
CA SER A 78 3.16 7.02 -12.83
C SER A 78 3.13 8.56 -12.86
N GLY A 79 3.04 9.20 -11.69
CA GLY A 79 2.96 10.67 -11.56
C GLY A 79 1.60 11.27 -11.90
N ARG A 80 0.58 10.46 -12.16
CA ARG A 80 -0.76 10.88 -12.60
C ARG A 80 -1.69 11.11 -11.41
N LEU A 81 -1.33 12.04 -10.52
CA LEU A 81 -2.04 12.26 -9.25
C LEU A 81 -3.51 12.69 -9.44
N ALA A 82 -3.80 13.54 -10.42
CA ALA A 82 -5.18 13.98 -10.70
C ALA A 82 -6.08 12.82 -11.15
N ASP A 83 -5.57 11.94 -12.01
CA ASP A 83 -6.30 10.75 -12.44
C ASP A 83 -6.47 9.75 -11.29
N ALA A 84 -5.46 9.63 -10.43
CA ALA A 84 -5.55 8.80 -9.24
C ALA A 84 -6.63 9.31 -8.28
N ALA A 85 -6.68 10.62 -8.03
CA ALA A 85 -7.72 11.26 -7.23
C ALA A 85 -9.10 11.02 -7.85
N ALA A 86 -9.21 11.14 -9.18
CA ALA A 86 -10.44 10.88 -9.91
C ALA A 86 -10.93 9.43 -9.75
N ALA A 87 -10.02 8.46 -9.74
CA ALA A 87 -10.33 7.04 -9.63
C ALA A 87 -10.98 6.66 -8.28
N VAL A 88 -10.66 7.37 -7.19
CA VAL A 88 -11.11 7.01 -5.82
C VAL A 88 -12.19 7.91 -5.26
N ARG A 89 -12.72 8.87 -6.03
CA ARG A 89 -13.73 9.85 -5.57
C ARG A 89 -14.94 9.22 -4.88
N SER A 90 -15.36 8.03 -5.32
CA SER A 90 -16.53 7.33 -4.77
C SER A 90 -16.17 6.22 -3.77
N SER A 91 -14.90 6.09 -3.36
CA SER A 91 -14.40 4.97 -2.54
C SER A 91 -14.12 5.37 -1.10
N GLY A 92 -14.47 6.59 -0.67
CA GLY A 92 -14.13 7.13 0.65
C GLY A 92 -12.63 7.43 0.85
N TYR A 93 -11.84 7.26 -0.20
CA TYR A 93 -10.41 7.53 -0.25
C TYR A 93 -10.13 8.86 -0.96
N ARG A 94 -8.97 9.44 -0.65
CA ARG A 94 -8.40 10.58 -1.36
C ARG A 94 -6.94 10.33 -1.69
N VAL A 95 -6.45 11.06 -2.68
CA VAL A 95 -5.02 11.15 -3.00
C VAL A 95 -4.51 12.48 -2.48
N GLU A 96 -3.49 12.44 -1.65
CA GLU A 96 -2.84 13.60 -1.06
C GLU A 96 -1.39 13.63 -1.51
N GLU A 97 -0.92 14.77 -2.02
CA GLU A 97 0.50 14.96 -2.29
C GLU A 97 1.16 15.45 -1.01
N VAL A 98 2.09 14.67 -0.46
CA VAL A 98 2.74 14.95 0.82
C VAL A 98 4.22 15.23 0.61
N ARG A 99 4.66 16.43 1.00
CA ARG A 99 6.07 16.82 0.97
C ARG A 99 6.71 16.62 2.34
N ASP A 100 7.55 15.59 2.45
CA ASP A 100 8.36 15.29 3.62
C ASP A 100 9.61 16.18 3.63
N ARG A 101 9.63 17.19 4.51
CA ARG A 101 10.74 18.13 4.64
C ARG A 101 12.02 17.46 5.13
N ALA A 102 11.92 16.54 6.09
CA ALA A 102 13.07 15.83 6.63
C ALA A 102 13.77 14.95 5.59
N ALA A 103 13.00 14.30 4.71
CA ALA A 103 13.54 13.49 3.63
C ALA A 103 13.84 14.28 2.35
N GLY A 104 13.33 15.50 2.21
CA GLY A 104 13.37 16.27 0.96
C GLY A 104 12.62 15.59 -0.19
N ARG A 105 11.58 14.80 0.12
CA ARG A 105 10.87 13.95 -0.85
C ARG A 105 9.38 14.24 -0.86
N THR A 106 8.77 14.07 -2.03
CA THR A 106 7.33 14.17 -2.21
C THR A 106 6.75 12.80 -2.53
N TYR A 107 5.65 12.46 -1.87
CA TYR A 107 4.94 11.19 -2.03
C TYR A 107 3.50 11.45 -2.44
N GLY A 108 2.93 10.52 -3.21
CA GLY A 108 1.47 10.41 -3.31
C GLY A 108 0.97 9.46 -2.23
N VAL A 109 0.07 9.96 -1.38
CA VAL A 109 -0.52 9.20 -0.29
C VAL A 109 -1.98 8.90 -0.63
N LEU A 110 -2.30 7.62 -0.73
CA LEU A 110 -3.66 7.13 -0.84
C LEU A 110 -4.14 6.76 0.57
N ARG A 111 -5.08 7.55 1.10
CA ARG A 111 -5.64 7.37 2.45
C ARG A 111 -7.12 7.67 2.50
N GLU A 112 -7.79 7.21 3.54
CA GLU A 112 -9.19 7.54 3.76
C GLU A 112 -9.37 9.04 4.03
N ALA A 113 -10.41 9.61 3.41
CA ALA A 113 -10.76 11.02 3.59
C ALA A 113 -11.23 11.31 5.03
N VAL A 114 -11.92 10.34 5.62
CA VAL A 114 -12.27 10.30 7.05
C VAL A 114 -11.47 9.15 7.67
N PRO A 115 -10.64 9.38 8.70
CA PRO A 115 -9.83 8.32 9.31
C PRO A 115 -10.68 7.12 9.73
N CYS A 116 -10.26 5.91 9.31
CA CYS A 116 -10.89 4.63 9.67
C CYS A 116 -12.42 4.65 9.52
N ARG A 117 -12.91 5.14 8.37
CA ARG A 117 -14.27 4.92 7.88
C ARG A 117 -14.46 3.48 7.40
N MET A 118 -13.49 2.94 6.67
CA MET A 118 -13.43 1.54 6.23
C MET A 118 -12.30 0.78 6.93
N CYS A 119 -11.26 1.52 7.34
CA CYS A 119 -10.06 1.07 8.01
C CYS A 119 -9.20 0.09 7.18
N TRP A 120 -9.11 0.30 5.85
CA TRP A 120 -8.28 -0.56 4.99
C TRP A 120 -6.80 -0.20 5.05
N GLY A 121 -6.47 1.06 5.33
CA GLY A 121 -5.12 1.51 5.57
C GLY A 121 -4.68 2.74 4.79
N THR A 122 -3.38 3.01 4.86
CA THR A 122 -2.72 4.14 4.22
C THR A 122 -1.57 3.63 3.38
N PHE A 123 -1.50 4.11 2.14
CA PHE A 123 -0.54 3.67 1.15
C PHE A 123 0.28 4.87 0.67
N VAL A 124 1.58 4.85 0.96
CA VAL A 124 2.52 5.90 0.57
C VAL A 124 3.29 5.40 -0.64
N ILE A 125 3.23 6.14 -1.74
CA ILE A 125 3.82 5.75 -3.02
C ILE A 125 4.76 6.85 -3.46
N ASP A 126 6.00 6.50 -3.78
CA ASP A 126 6.94 7.44 -4.38
C ASP A 126 6.70 7.49 -5.90
N PRO A 127 6.28 8.65 -6.45
CA PRO A 127 5.98 8.80 -7.88
C PRO A 127 7.25 9.01 -8.73
N GLY A 128 8.43 9.09 -8.11
CA GLY A 128 9.70 9.32 -8.80
C GLY A 128 10.07 8.21 -9.76
N GLN A 129 10.75 8.58 -10.85
CA GLN A 129 11.32 7.61 -11.78
C GLN A 129 12.52 6.90 -11.17
N GLY A 130 12.82 5.68 -11.62
CA GLY A 130 14.01 4.94 -11.19
C GLY A 130 13.98 4.38 -9.76
N ARG A 131 12.84 4.45 -9.04
CA ARG A 131 12.74 3.89 -7.68
C ARG A 131 12.97 2.40 -7.66
N ARG A 132 13.71 1.95 -6.63
CA ARG A 132 13.98 0.54 -6.39
C ARG A 132 12.67 -0.23 -6.40
N LYS A 133 12.71 -1.44 -6.96
CA LYS A 133 11.55 -2.33 -7.07
C LYS A 133 11.27 -2.99 -5.71
N VAL A 134 11.17 -2.20 -4.64
CA VAL A 134 10.94 -2.66 -3.28
C VAL A 134 9.58 -2.15 -2.82
N LEU A 135 8.73 -3.05 -2.34
CA LEU A 135 7.55 -2.73 -1.55
C LEU A 135 7.83 -3.08 -0.08
N VAL A 136 7.36 -2.21 0.82
CA VAL A 136 7.50 -2.44 2.26
C VAL A 136 6.12 -2.40 2.90
N GLU A 137 5.84 -3.37 3.76
CA GLU A 137 4.47 -3.66 4.17
C GLU A 137 4.38 -3.93 5.68
N ALA A 138 3.38 -3.33 6.33
CA ALA A 138 2.94 -3.64 7.69
C ALA A 138 1.44 -3.94 7.64
N PRO A 139 1.04 -5.19 7.43
CA PRO A 139 -0.37 -5.55 7.27
C PRO A 139 -1.13 -5.64 8.60
N HIS A 140 -0.44 -5.66 9.74
CA HIS A 140 -1.04 -5.83 11.08
C HIS A 140 -0.54 -4.81 12.13
N PRO A 141 -0.41 -3.50 11.84
CA PRO A 141 0.25 -2.55 12.75
C PRO A 141 -0.47 -2.37 14.10
N GLN A 142 -1.77 -2.65 14.16
CA GLN A 142 -2.59 -2.56 15.36
C GLN A 142 -2.67 -3.87 16.16
N SER A 143 -2.22 -4.99 15.58
CA SER A 143 -2.12 -6.30 16.24
C SER A 143 -0.67 -6.61 16.61
N ASP A 144 0.24 -6.25 15.71
CA ASP A 144 1.67 -6.43 15.78
C ASP A 144 2.31 -5.07 16.01
N LEU A 145 2.08 -4.52 17.21
CA LEU A 145 2.45 -3.14 17.55
C LEU A 145 3.88 -2.81 17.13
N HIS A 146 4.04 -1.61 16.56
CA HIS A 146 5.27 -1.00 16.06
C HIS A 146 5.81 -1.56 14.74
N THR A 147 5.15 -2.52 14.08
CA THR A 147 5.56 -3.02 12.76
C THR A 147 5.55 -1.94 11.68
N GLU A 148 4.65 -0.95 11.79
CA GLU A 148 4.61 0.23 10.92
C GLU A 148 5.91 1.05 10.98
N GLN A 149 6.61 1.04 12.12
CA GLN A 149 7.86 1.79 12.28
C GLN A 149 9.03 1.08 11.59
N PHE A 150 9.08 -0.26 11.63
CA PHE A 150 10.04 -1.01 10.81
C PHE A 150 9.80 -0.73 9.33
N ALA A 151 8.53 -0.83 8.92
CA ALA A 151 8.13 -0.66 7.53
C ALA A 151 8.47 0.76 7.02
N LEU A 152 8.17 1.79 7.80
CA LEU A 152 8.51 3.18 7.46
C LEU A 152 10.02 3.38 7.35
N GLU A 153 10.79 2.90 8.32
CA GLU A 153 12.24 3.08 8.31
C GLU A 153 12.89 2.35 7.14
N ALA A 154 12.49 1.10 6.87
CA ALA A 154 12.95 0.35 5.71
C ALA A 154 12.55 1.04 4.39
N PHE A 155 11.33 1.58 4.30
CA PHE A 155 10.87 2.34 3.13
C PHE A 155 11.78 3.55 2.84
N GLN A 156 12.11 4.32 3.88
CA GLN A 156 12.98 5.50 3.75
C GLN A 156 14.42 5.11 3.40
N ARG A 157 15.03 4.16 4.14
CA ARG A 157 16.42 3.74 3.92
C ARG A 157 16.66 3.07 2.57
N LEU A 158 15.71 2.26 2.09
CA LEU A 158 15.82 1.61 0.78
C LEU A 158 15.47 2.55 -0.38
N GLY A 159 14.91 3.73 -0.11
CA GLY A 159 14.28 4.52 -1.17
C GLY A 159 13.22 3.71 -1.91
N ALA A 160 12.46 2.91 -1.17
CA ALA A 160 11.50 1.95 -1.71
C ALA A 160 10.40 2.63 -2.50
N ARG A 161 9.73 1.86 -3.36
CA ARG A 161 8.67 2.35 -4.24
C ARG A 161 7.40 2.69 -3.48
N ALA A 162 7.05 1.87 -2.49
CA ALA A 162 5.86 2.10 -1.70
C ALA A 162 5.96 1.49 -0.31
N LEU A 163 5.20 2.09 0.58
CA LEU A 163 4.91 1.65 1.94
C LEU A 163 3.40 1.42 2.07
N LEU A 164 3.00 0.20 2.43
CA LEU A 164 1.60 -0.14 2.67
C LEU A 164 1.43 -0.45 4.16
N VAL A 165 0.56 0.31 4.84
CA VAL A 165 0.26 0.13 6.26
C VAL A 165 -1.24 -0.10 6.40
N ALA A 166 -1.65 -1.20 7.03
CA ALA A 166 -3.05 -1.54 7.19
C ALA A 166 -3.76 -0.67 8.24
N GLY A 167 -5.07 -0.49 8.07
CA GLY A 167 -5.85 0.49 8.81
C GLY A 167 -6.42 0.02 10.15
N THR A 168 -6.36 -1.27 10.50
CA THR A 168 -7.01 -1.78 11.71
C THR A 168 -6.40 -3.10 12.18
N LYS A 169 -6.96 -3.68 13.26
CA LYS A 169 -6.56 -4.99 13.76
C LYS A 169 -6.98 -6.09 12.79
N ARG A 170 -6.17 -7.13 12.71
CA ARG A 170 -6.39 -8.28 11.82
C ARG A 170 -7.68 -9.06 12.07
N ASP A 171 -8.30 -8.89 13.24
CA ASP A 171 -9.51 -9.58 13.70
C ASP A 171 -10.73 -8.65 13.84
N ALA A 172 -10.60 -7.38 13.43
CA ALA A 172 -11.68 -6.39 13.45
C ALA A 172 -12.91 -6.79 12.59
N GLY A 173 -12.72 -7.59 11.54
CA GLY A 173 -13.80 -8.12 10.69
C GLY A 173 -14.33 -9.49 11.09
N GLY A 174 -13.97 -10.02 12.27
CA GLY A 174 -14.33 -11.36 12.72
C GLY A 174 -13.13 -12.23 13.13
N PRO A 175 -13.36 -13.46 13.61
CA PRO A 175 -12.32 -14.32 14.15
C PRO A 175 -11.30 -14.72 13.10
N VAL A 176 -10.04 -14.79 13.51
CA VAL A 176 -8.91 -15.19 12.66
C VAL A 176 -8.41 -16.56 13.11
N THR A 177 -8.24 -17.49 12.17
CA THR A 177 -7.44 -18.70 12.39
C THR A 177 -6.23 -18.70 11.44
N LYS A 178 -5.42 -19.75 11.44
CA LYS A 178 -4.15 -19.77 10.71
C LYS A 178 -4.30 -19.50 9.21
N CYS A 179 -5.27 -20.14 8.56
CA CYS A 179 -5.54 -19.97 7.12
C CYS A 179 -7.00 -19.57 6.82
N ALA A 180 -7.90 -19.55 7.81
CA ALA A 180 -9.16 -18.83 7.68
C ALA A 180 -8.92 -17.37 8.10
N PHE A 181 -9.31 -16.45 7.23
CA PHE A 181 -9.06 -15.03 7.42
C PHE A 181 -10.32 -14.33 7.96
N SER A 182 -10.08 -13.26 8.71
CA SER A 182 -11.05 -12.19 8.89
C SER A 182 -10.97 -11.26 7.70
N ALA A 183 -12.08 -10.62 7.32
CA ALA A 183 -12.07 -9.64 6.22
C ALA A 183 -11.07 -8.48 6.48
N SER A 184 -10.74 -8.19 7.75
CA SER A 184 -9.76 -7.17 8.14
C SER A 184 -8.31 -7.67 8.19
N ASP A 185 -8.04 -8.96 8.00
CA ASP A 185 -6.69 -9.51 7.96
C ASP A 185 -6.04 -9.22 6.61
N MET A 186 -5.40 -8.06 6.48
CA MET A 186 -4.80 -7.60 5.21
C MET A 186 -3.67 -8.49 4.68
N ALA A 187 -3.10 -9.37 5.51
CA ALA A 187 -2.10 -10.35 5.08
C ALA A 187 -2.73 -11.67 4.60
N ARG A 188 -4.04 -11.87 4.78
CA ARG A 188 -4.75 -13.12 4.43
C ARG A 188 -5.99 -12.95 3.56
N ASN A 189 -6.60 -11.76 3.55
CA ASN A 189 -7.76 -11.46 2.71
C ASN A 189 -7.32 -11.21 1.25
N ASP A 190 -7.69 -12.12 0.35
CA ASP A 190 -7.34 -12.10 -1.07
C ASP A 190 -8.19 -11.13 -1.93
N ARG A 191 -9.18 -10.48 -1.31
CA ARG A 191 -10.03 -9.43 -1.89
C ARG A 191 -9.79 -8.06 -1.25
N SER A 192 -8.75 -7.92 -0.43
CA SER A 192 -8.47 -6.66 0.25
C SER A 192 -7.95 -5.56 -0.67
N ALA A 193 -8.25 -4.31 -0.33
CA ALA A 193 -7.61 -3.13 -0.93
C ALA A 193 -6.07 -3.18 -0.79
N PHE A 194 -5.57 -3.72 0.31
CA PHE A 194 -4.13 -3.91 0.53
C PHE A 194 -3.50 -4.78 -0.55
N LEU A 195 -4.11 -5.92 -0.88
CA LEU A 195 -3.63 -6.80 -1.95
C LEU A 195 -3.80 -6.16 -3.34
N ALA A 196 -4.89 -5.42 -3.58
CA ALA A 196 -5.10 -4.73 -4.85
C ALA A 196 -4.02 -3.65 -5.11
N VAL A 197 -3.69 -2.85 -4.09
CA VAL A 197 -2.61 -1.86 -4.14
C VAL A 197 -1.25 -2.54 -4.32
N HIS A 198 -0.99 -3.62 -3.57
CA HIS A 198 0.22 -4.45 -3.73
C HIS A 198 0.40 -4.89 -5.18
N ARG A 199 -0.62 -5.54 -5.78
CA ARG A 199 -0.60 -6.03 -7.17
C ARG A 199 -0.25 -4.91 -8.15
N SER A 200 -0.83 -3.73 -7.97
CA SER A 200 -0.62 -2.60 -8.87
C SER A 200 0.79 -2.01 -8.82
N LEU A 201 1.53 -2.25 -7.74
CA LEU A 201 2.86 -1.67 -7.51
C LEU A 201 3.98 -2.68 -7.68
N LEU A 202 3.66 -3.97 -7.59
CA LEU A 202 4.57 -5.10 -7.72
C LEU A 202 5.28 -5.12 -9.08
N ARG A 203 6.55 -5.53 -9.08
CA ARG A 203 7.39 -5.61 -10.27
C ARG A 203 8.23 -6.89 -10.22
N ARG A 204 8.32 -7.59 -11.35
CA ARG A 204 9.25 -8.72 -11.53
C ARG A 204 10.68 -8.32 -11.17
N GLY A 205 11.39 -9.20 -10.49
CA GLY A 205 12.73 -8.97 -9.94
C GLY A 205 12.77 -7.94 -8.80
N GLY A 206 11.61 -7.62 -8.22
CA GLY A 206 11.51 -6.77 -7.04
C GLY A 206 11.57 -7.54 -5.73
N TRP A 207 11.52 -6.80 -4.63
CA TRP A 207 11.43 -7.28 -3.26
C TRP A 207 10.14 -6.81 -2.61
N VAL A 208 9.59 -7.65 -1.74
CA VAL A 208 8.50 -7.29 -0.84
C VAL A 208 8.96 -7.68 0.56
N LEU A 209 9.14 -6.67 1.41
CA LEU A 209 9.47 -6.83 2.82
C LEU A 209 8.19 -6.66 3.63
N GLN A 210 7.66 -7.74 4.21
CA GLN A 210 6.43 -7.71 4.99
C GLN A 210 6.73 -7.97 6.47
N TYR A 211 6.56 -6.92 7.28
CA TYR A 211 6.88 -6.90 8.71
C TYR A 211 5.65 -7.30 9.55
N HIS A 212 5.84 -8.33 10.36
CA HIS A 212 4.88 -8.88 11.31
C HIS A 212 5.50 -8.99 12.71
N GLY A 213 4.66 -9.33 13.67
CA GLY A 213 5.05 -9.62 15.04
C GLY A 213 4.36 -10.85 15.58
N PHE A 214 5.08 -11.60 16.41
CA PHE A 214 4.51 -12.71 17.16
C PHE A 214 4.56 -12.45 18.66
N LYS A 215 3.81 -13.26 19.42
CA LYS A 215 3.89 -13.29 20.89
C LYS A 215 5.17 -13.99 21.32
N ASP A 216 5.73 -13.59 22.46
CA ASP A 216 6.93 -14.27 22.98
C ASP A 216 6.64 -15.77 23.20
N LYS A 217 7.55 -16.61 22.71
CA LYS A 217 7.34 -18.06 22.63
C LYS A 217 8.65 -18.79 22.89
N ALA A 218 8.63 -19.70 23.86
CA ALA A 218 9.80 -20.49 24.20
C ALA A 218 10.34 -21.26 22.98
N GLY A 219 11.66 -21.24 22.79
CA GLY A 219 12.33 -21.89 21.66
C GLY A 219 12.25 -21.13 20.32
N TYR A 220 11.68 -19.92 20.30
CA TYR A 220 11.67 -19.05 19.13
C TYR A 220 12.80 -18.02 19.21
N PRO A 221 13.41 -17.68 18.05
CA PRO A 221 14.44 -16.65 17.95
C PRO A 221 13.86 -15.24 18.08
N ASP A 222 14.70 -14.22 17.98
CA ASP A 222 14.26 -12.82 17.95
C ASP A 222 13.41 -12.49 16.72
N VAL A 223 13.79 -13.08 15.57
CA VAL A 223 13.10 -12.91 14.30
C VAL A 223 12.93 -14.27 13.61
N VAL A 224 11.72 -14.56 13.15
CA VAL A 224 11.48 -15.67 12.21
C VAL A 224 11.35 -15.12 10.80
N ILE A 225 12.09 -15.68 9.85
CA ILE A 225 12.07 -15.27 8.44
C ILE A 225 11.57 -16.39 7.52
N SER A 226 10.83 -16.03 6.47
CA SER A 226 10.28 -17.00 5.51
C SER A 226 10.04 -16.39 4.12
N ASP A 227 10.00 -17.25 3.10
CA ASP A 227 9.57 -16.92 1.73
C ASP A 227 8.07 -17.16 1.51
N GLY A 228 7.33 -17.64 2.52
CA GLY A 228 5.89 -17.91 2.43
C GLY A 228 5.53 -19.17 1.64
N VAL A 229 6.47 -20.09 1.39
CA VAL A 229 6.24 -21.32 0.61
C VAL A 229 6.09 -22.52 1.53
N GLU A 230 4.93 -23.18 1.52
CA GLU A 230 4.78 -24.48 2.18
C GLU A 230 5.60 -25.53 1.43
N ARG A 231 6.59 -26.13 2.12
CA ARG A 231 7.42 -27.20 1.57
C ARG A 231 7.18 -28.46 2.39
N LYS A 232 6.70 -29.51 1.71
CA LYS A 232 6.67 -30.87 2.28
C LYS A 232 8.12 -31.36 2.36
N THR A 233 8.61 -31.61 3.56
CA THR A 233 9.95 -32.17 3.76
C THR A 233 9.87 -33.69 3.71
N GLN A 234 10.32 -34.29 2.63
CA GLN A 234 10.76 -35.68 2.62
C GLN A 234 12.29 -35.67 2.61
N GLY A 235 12.93 -36.13 3.69
CA GLY A 235 14.39 -36.11 3.84
C GLY A 235 14.92 -34.87 4.57
N ALA A 236 16.18 -34.50 4.28
CA ALA A 236 16.88 -33.40 4.96
C ALA A 236 16.12 -32.07 4.86
N ALA A 237 16.18 -31.26 5.92
CA ALA A 237 15.55 -29.94 5.95
C ALA A 237 16.07 -29.09 4.77
N PRO A 238 15.18 -28.51 3.93
CA PRO A 238 15.61 -27.68 2.81
C PRO A 238 16.47 -26.52 3.30
N ARG A 239 17.44 -26.11 2.49
CA ARG A 239 18.23 -24.91 2.78
C ARG A 239 17.41 -23.65 2.48
N PRO A 240 17.60 -22.57 3.23
CA PRO A 240 16.98 -21.29 2.89
C PRO A 240 17.48 -20.80 1.52
N GLY A 241 16.62 -20.12 0.77
CA GLY A 241 17.05 -19.41 -0.43
C GLY A 241 18.13 -18.38 -0.10
N ALA A 242 19.02 -18.07 -1.04
CA ALA A 242 20.19 -17.22 -0.81
C ALA A 242 19.85 -15.87 -0.16
N HIS A 243 18.72 -15.26 -0.52
CA HIS A 243 18.25 -14.01 0.06
C HIS A 243 17.86 -14.13 1.54
N LEU A 244 17.20 -15.23 1.96
CA LEU A 244 16.88 -15.47 3.36
C LEU A 244 18.11 -15.86 4.16
N ALA A 245 19.03 -16.62 3.56
CA ALA A 245 20.31 -16.96 4.19
C ALA A 245 21.13 -15.69 4.49
N ARG A 246 21.21 -14.78 3.52
CA ARG A 246 21.85 -13.46 3.69
C ARG A 246 21.19 -12.67 4.82
N LEU A 247 19.86 -12.51 4.78
CA LEU A 247 19.13 -11.79 5.83
C LEU A 247 19.38 -12.38 7.22
N GLY A 248 19.38 -13.71 7.35
CA GLY A 248 19.71 -14.39 8.60
C GLY A 248 21.11 -14.05 9.11
N GLY A 249 22.10 -14.01 8.22
CA GLY A 249 23.48 -13.60 8.53
C GLY A 249 23.56 -12.14 8.99
N GLU A 250 22.95 -11.22 8.23
CA GLU A 250 22.92 -9.78 8.54
C GLU A 250 22.23 -9.47 9.88
N LEU A 251 21.20 -10.25 10.25
CA LEU A 251 20.58 -10.18 11.57
C LEU A 251 21.54 -10.67 12.66
N GLY A 252 22.21 -11.80 12.43
CA GLY A 252 23.20 -12.37 13.36
C GLY A 252 24.38 -11.44 13.64
N GLU A 253 24.93 -10.80 12.61
CA GLU A 253 26.01 -9.80 12.73
C GLU A 253 25.59 -8.59 13.59
N ARG A 254 24.29 -8.30 13.66
CA ARG A 254 23.72 -7.22 14.48
C ARG A 254 23.26 -7.68 15.87
N GLY A 255 23.55 -8.94 16.22
CA GLY A 255 23.20 -9.55 17.49
C GLY A 255 21.72 -9.90 17.61
N ILE A 256 21.02 -10.11 16.50
CA ILE A 256 19.62 -10.53 16.45
C ILE A 256 19.59 -11.99 16.01
N THR A 257 19.08 -12.86 16.89
CA THR A 257 18.93 -14.27 16.56
C THR A 257 17.82 -14.44 15.52
N ALA A 258 18.12 -15.18 14.45
CA ALA A 258 17.18 -15.42 13.35
C ALA A 258 16.91 -16.92 13.17
N GLY A 259 15.66 -17.27 12.93
CA GLY A 259 15.26 -18.62 12.54
C GLY A 259 14.56 -18.58 11.19
N THR A 260 15.00 -19.42 10.26
CA THR A 260 14.41 -19.46 8.92
C THR A 260 13.46 -20.63 8.79
N TYR A 261 12.23 -20.38 8.36
CA TYR A 261 11.35 -21.45 7.91
C TYR A 261 11.79 -21.91 6.52
N THR A 262 12.11 -23.20 6.38
CA THR A 262 12.51 -23.80 5.11
C THR A 262 11.64 -25.01 4.71
N GLY A 263 10.55 -25.25 5.42
CA GLY A 263 9.69 -26.42 5.24
C GLY A 263 9.53 -27.24 6.52
N GLY A 264 8.50 -28.08 6.57
CA GLY A 264 8.27 -28.95 7.74
C GLY A 264 7.68 -28.21 8.94
N GLY A 265 7.97 -28.67 10.16
CA GLY A 265 7.26 -28.25 11.38
C GLY A 265 7.80 -27.02 12.12
N ARG A 266 9.13 -26.82 12.17
CA ARG A 266 9.73 -25.72 12.96
C ARG A 266 9.36 -24.36 12.36
N PHE A 267 8.83 -23.46 13.17
CA PHE A 267 8.36 -22.12 12.77
C PHE A 267 7.22 -22.08 11.74
N LYS A 268 6.58 -23.21 11.44
CA LYS A 268 5.49 -23.31 10.44
C LYS A 268 4.30 -22.41 10.78
N ASP A 269 4.08 -22.10 12.05
CA ASP A 269 3.03 -21.18 12.51
C ASP A 269 3.27 -19.71 12.13
N LEU A 270 4.52 -19.32 11.89
CA LEU A 270 4.95 -17.96 11.53
C LEU A 270 5.44 -17.84 10.07
N ALA A 271 5.21 -18.88 9.27
CA ALA A 271 5.82 -19.04 7.96
C ALA A 271 5.06 -18.38 6.80
N ALA A 272 3.94 -17.68 7.04
CA ALA A 272 3.12 -17.03 6.02
C ALA A 272 2.71 -17.92 4.82
N THR A 273 2.56 -19.24 5.01
CA THR A 273 2.30 -20.17 3.90
C THR A 273 0.92 -20.02 3.26
N CYS A 274 -0.02 -19.38 3.96
CA CYS A 274 -1.36 -19.04 3.50
C CYS A 274 -1.52 -17.55 3.14
N ASN A 275 -0.42 -16.82 2.92
CA ASN A 275 -0.46 -15.38 2.65
C ASN A 275 -0.60 -15.11 1.13
N PRO A 276 -1.76 -14.59 0.66
CA PRO A 276 -1.97 -14.31 -0.76
C PRO A 276 -1.04 -13.21 -1.30
N VAL A 277 -0.60 -12.25 -0.48
CA VAL A 277 0.40 -11.25 -0.87
C VAL A 277 1.71 -11.95 -1.24
N GLY A 278 2.17 -12.87 -0.39
CA GLY A 278 3.36 -13.66 -0.66
C GLY A 278 3.22 -14.56 -1.89
N ALA A 279 2.07 -15.23 -2.03
CA ALA A 279 1.78 -16.07 -3.19
C ALA A 279 1.88 -15.28 -4.50
N GLN A 280 1.31 -14.07 -4.54
CA GLN A 280 1.31 -13.24 -5.74
C GLN A 280 2.63 -12.56 -6.02
N THR A 281 3.35 -12.16 -4.97
CA THR A 281 4.74 -11.67 -5.09
C THR A 281 5.58 -12.67 -5.87
N ARG A 282 5.55 -13.94 -5.45
CA ARG A 282 6.30 -15.01 -6.09
C ARG A 282 5.80 -15.32 -7.51
N ALA A 283 4.49 -15.34 -7.72
CA ALA A 283 3.90 -15.55 -9.04
C ALA A 283 4.32 -14.48 -10.06
N ALA A 284 4.57 -13.24 -9.61
CA ALA A 284 5.08 -12.16 -10.45
C ALA A 284 6.62 -12.21 -10.68
N GLY A 285 7.31 -13.23 -10.13
CA GLY A 285 8.76 -13.35 -10.19
C GLY A 285 9.49 -12.31 -9.33
N ALA A 286 8.90 -11.87 -8.23
CA ALA A 286 9.54 -11.07 -7.18
C ALA A 286 9.85 -11.91 -5.94
N LEU A 287 10.72 -11.40 -5.09
CA LEU A 287 11.11 -12.01 -3.82
C LEU A 287 10.16 -11.55 -2.71
N PHE A 288 9.52 -12.49 -2.04
CA PHE A 288 8.73 -12.22 -0.83
C PHE A 288 9.56 -12.56 0.40
N VAL A 289 9.71 -11.60 1.31
CA VAL A 289 10.39 -11.77 2.58
C VAL A 289 9.41 -11.43 3.70
N HIS A 290 9.01 -12.47 4.42
CA HIS A 290 8.18 -12.37 5.61
C HIS A 290 9.07 -12.32 6.85
N LEU A 291 8.88 -11.32 7.71
CA LEU A 291 9.68 -11.13 8.94
C LEU A 291 8.77 -11.01 10.16
N GLU A 292 8.86 -11.97 11.07
CA GLU A 292 8.07 -12.05 12.30
C GLU A 292 8.95 -11.69 13.50
N HIS A 293 8.64 -10.59 14.19
CA HIS A 293 9.50 -10.05 15.24
C HIS A 293 8.92 -10.27 16.64
N LYS A 294 9.76 -10.73 17.57
CA LYS A 294 9.36 -10.89 18.98
C LYS A 294 9.07 -9.53 19.63
N PRO A 295 8.29 -9.48 20.74
CA PRO A 295 7.91 -8.23 21.39
C PRO A 295 9.09 -7.33 21.79
N ALA A 296 10.18 -7.89 22.31
CA ALA A 296 11.33 -7.10 22.75
C ALA A 296 12.08 -6.41 21.59
N ILE A 297 12.09 -7.00 20.38
CA ILE A 297 12.63 -6.33 19.19
C ILE A 297 11.69 -5.22 18.75
N ARG A 298 10.37 -5.49 18.76
CA ARG A 298 9.36 -4.50 18.38
C ARG A 298 9.28 -3.32 19.33
N ALA A 299 9.51 -3.49 20.63
CA ALA A 299 9.42 -2.43 21.63
C ALA A 299 10.64 -1.49 21.62
N SER A 300 11.84 -1.98 21.33
CA SER A 300 13.07 -1.18 21.38
C SER A 300 13.39 -0.51 20.05
N ALA A 301 13.40 0.83 20.01
CA ALA A 301 13.76 1.59 18.80
C ALA A 301 15.14 1.22 18.24
N ALA A 302 16.12 1.00 19.11
CA ALA A 302 17.46 0.57 18.72
C ALA A 302 17.45 -0.85 18.11
N ALA A 303 16.67 -1.78 18.67
CA ALA A 303 16.54 -3.13 18.13
C ALA A 303 15.80 -3.12 16.78
N ARG A 304 14.76 -2.29 16.62
CA ARG A 304 14.07 -2.08 15.35
C ARG A 304 15.03 -1.58 14.27
N ALA A 305 15.82 -0.56 14.58
CA ALA A 305 16.79 0.02 13.66
C ALA A 305 17.81 -1.03 13.18
N LYS A 306 18.32 -1.87 14.09
CA LYS A 306 19.22 -2.99 13.74
C LYS A 306 18.55 -4.03 12.83
N ALA A 307 17.31 -4.42 13.11
CA ALA A 307 16.57 -5.37 12.27
C ALA A 307 16.30 -4.80 10.87
N VAL A 308 15.96 -3.51 10.79
CA VAL A 308 15.78 -2.80 9.51
C VAL A 308 17.11 -2.72 8.76
N GLU A 309 18.21 -2.38 9.43
CA GLU A 309 19.53 -2.32 8.81
C GLU A 309 19.95 -3.66 8.22
N ALA A 310 19.67 -4.78 8.90
CA ALA A 310 19.89 -6.11 8.36
C ALA A 310 19.09 -6.36 7.07
N ALA A 311 17.81 -5.96 7.05
CA ALA A 311 16.97 -6.07 5.86
C ALA A 311 17.48 -5.20 4.70
N VAL A 312 17.95 -3.98 4.99
CA VAL A 312 18.57 -3.09 4.00
C VAL A 312 19.81 -3.73 3.40
N ALA A 313 20.74 -4.18 4.24
CA ALA A 313 21.97 -4.84 3.81
C ALA A 313 21.70 -6.10 2.98
N ALA A 314 20.69 -6.89 3.35
CA ALA A 314 20.29 -8.07 2.59
C ALA A 314 19.78 -7.72 1.17
N VAL A 315 19.00 -6.64 1.03
CA VAL A 315 18.50 -6.17 -0.26
C VAL A 315 19.65 -5.59 -1.11
N ASP A 316 20.58 -4.86 -0.49
CA ASP A 316 21.74 -4.25 -1.17
C ASP A 316 22.77 -5.28 -1.64
N GLY A 317 23.07 -6.27 -0.80
CA GLY A 317 24.02 -7.34 -1.12
C GLY A 317 23.52 -8.35 -2.17
N SER A 318 22.31 -8.18 -2.70
CA SER A 318 21.71 -9.09 -3.67
C SER A 318 21.86 -8.65 -5.13
N GLY A 319 22.57 -7.55 -5.39
CA GLY A 319 22.95 -7.12 -6.75
C GLY A 319 21.78 -6.70 -7.64
N GLY A 320 20.84 -5.91 -7.09
CA GLY A 320 19.69 -5.36 -7.83
C GLY A 320 19.94 -3.96 -8.39
#